data_AF-A0A7W6A4Y4-F1
#
_entry.id   AF-A0A7W6A4Y4-F1
#
_cell.length_a   1.000
_cell.length_b   1.000
_cell.length_c   1.000
_cell.angle_alpha   90.00
_cell.angle_beta   90.00
_cell.angle_gamma   90.00
#
_symmetry.space_group_name_H-M   'P 1'
#
loop_
_entity.id
_entity.type
_entity.pdbx_description
1 polymer ?
#
loop_
_entity_poly.entity_id
_entity_poly.type
_entity_poly.pdbx_seq_one_letter_code
_entity_poly.pdbx_strand_id
1 'polypeptide(L)' 'MPNPSNEDLLCLCRDTALRWGRGVRRTGGAMIGQPDYDAYVRHAATTHPDQPPLDKIAFFRLHEQRRFGGSGSFKCC' A
#
# COMPACT_ATOMS: atom_id res chain seq x y z
N MET A 1 29.73 25.26 -10.08
CA MET A 1 28.82 24.11 -9.91
C MET A 1 29.07 23.55 -8.52
N PRO A 2 28.10 23.55 -7.58
CA PRO A 2 28.31 22.91 -6.29
C PRO A 2 28.52 21.40 -6.49
N ASN A 3 29.59 20.88 -5.91
CA ASN A 3 29.96 19.46 -5.97
C ASN A 3 29.14 18.73 -4.88
N PRO A 4 28.32 17.73 -5.22
CA PRO A 4 27.48 17.07 -4.22
C PRO A 4 28.38 16.40 -3.18
N SER A 5 28.10 16.68 -1.91
CA SER A 5 28.80 16.05 -0.80
C SER A 5 28.40 14.57 -0.70
N ASN A 6 29.23 13.75 -0.05
CA ASN A 6 28.90 12.32 0.16
C ASN A 6 27.55 12.13 0.88
N GLU A 7 27.12 13.10 1.69
CA GLU A 7 25.82 13.10 2.38
C GLU A 7 24.65 13.21 1.40
N ASP A 8 24.77 14.05 0.36
CA ASP A 8 23.76 14.20 -0.68
C ASP A 8 23.58 12.91 -1.49
N LEU A 9 24.70 12.23 -1.80
CA LEU A 9 24.69 10.93 -2.48
C LEU A 9 24.03 9.84 -1.63
N LEU A 10 24.30 9.81 -0.32
CA LEU A 10 23.68 8.85 0.59
C LEU A 10 22.18 9.11 0.75
N CYS A 11 21.75 10.36 0.81
CA CYS A 11 20.33 10.75 0.80
C CYS A 11 19.64 10.28 -0.49
N LEU A 12 20.23 10.55 -1.65
CA LEU A 12 19.68 10.14 -2.94
C LEU A 12 19.55 8.61 -3.06
N CYS A 13 20.57 7.86 -2.63
CA CYS A 13 20.57 6.40 -2.62
C CYS A 13 19.48 5.84 -1.69
N ARG A 14 19.32 6.41 -0.50
CA ARG A 14 18.28 6.03 0.46
C ARG A 14 16.89 6.26 -0.13
N ASP A 15 16.63 7.42 -0.69
CA ASP A 15 15.33 7.76 -1.27
C ASP A 15 14.99 6.87 -2.46
N THR A 16 15.99 6.59 -3.29
CA THR A 16 15.86 5.67 -4.43
C THR A 16 15.53 4.25 -3.95
N ALA A 17 16.25 3.75 -2.94
CA ALA A 17 16.00 2.44 -2.35
C ALA A 17 14.60 2.34 -1.72
N LEU A 18 14.17 3.36 -0.97
CA LEU A 18 12.83 3.41 -0.37
C LEU A 18 11.73 3.46 -1.43
N ARG A 19 11.92 4.24 -2.51
CA ARG A 19 10.99 4.32 -3.63
C ARG A 19 10.87 2.97 -4.36
N TRP A 20 12.01 2.32 -4.59
CA TRP A 20 12.05 1.01 -5.23
C TRP A 20 11.37 -0.06 -4.36
N GLY A 21 11.64 -0.08 -3.06
CA GLY A 21 11.00 -0.99 -2.11
C GLY A 21 9.47 -0.88 -2.08
N ARG A 22 8.92 0.35 -2.11
CA ARG A 22 7.46 0.57 -2.25
C ARG A 22 6.92 0.02 -3.57
N GLY A 23 7.66 0.20 -4.66
CA GLY A 23 7.30 -0.33 -5.98
C GLY A 23 7.22 -1.86 -5.99
N VAL A 24 8.26 -2.53 -5.48
CA VAL A 24 8.34 -4.00 -5.40
C VAL A 24 7.23 -4.58 -4.53
N ARG A 25 6.90 -3.94 -3.41
CA ARG A 25 5.79 -4.36 -2.54
C ARG A 25 4.45 -4.32 -3.27
N ARG A 26 4.20 -3.24 -4.01
CA ARG A 26 2.97 -3.07 -4.79
C ARG A 26 2.87 -4.10 -5.92
N THR A 27 3.94 -4.31 -6.68
CA THR A 27 3.95 -5.28 -7.79
C THR A 27 3.88 -6.72 -7.29
N GLY A 28 4.64 -7.07 -6.26
CA GLY A 28 4.58 -8.40 -5.63
C GLY A 28 3.21 -8.70 -5.03
N GLY A 29 2.61 -7.73 -4.33
CA GLY A 29 1.22 -7.83 -3.84
C GLY A 29 0.24 -8.06 -4.98
N ALA A 30 0.32 -7.28 -6.05
CA ALA A 30 -0.55 -7.43 -7.23
C ALA A 30 -0.43 -8.81 -7.89
N MET A 31 0.78 -9.38 -7.98
CA MET A 31 1.00 -10.73 -8.54
C MET A 31 0.34 -11.83 -7.70
N ILE A 32 0.35 -11.68 -6.38
CA ILE A 32 -0.29 -12.62 -5.43
C ILE A 32 -1.81 -12.36 -5.37
N GLY A 33 -2.28 -11.23 -5.90
CA GLY A 33 -3.65 -10.75 -5.78
C GLY A 33 -3.95 -10.16 -4.40
N GLN A 34 -2.92 -9.74 -3.68
CA GLN A 34 -3.03 -9.05 -2.39
C GLN A 34 -2.95 -7.53 -2.59
N PRO A 35 -4.01 -6.78 -2.26
CA PRO A 35 -4.00 -5.34 -2.42
C PRO A 35 -3.15 -4.62 -1.36
N ASP A 36 -2.63 -3.45 -1.73
CA ASP A 36 -1.77 -2.62 -0.89
C ASP A 36 -2.60 -1.79 0.10
N TYR A 37 -2.31 -1.94 1.40
CA TYR A 37 -3.06 -1.28 2.47
C TYR A 37 -2.88 0.24 2.49
N ASP A 38 -1.68 0.75 2.23
CA ASP A 38 -1.43 2.19 2.26
C ASP A 38 -2.14 2.90 1.09
N ALA A 39 -2.20 2.23 -0.06
CA ALA A 39 -3.01 2.68 -1.19
C ALA A 39 -4.51 2.69 -0.85
N TYR A 40 -4.99 1.68 -0.13
CA TYR A 40 -6.38 1.62 0.36
C TYR A 40 -6.68 2.75 1.34
N VAL A 41 -5.83 2.99 2.35
CA VAL A 41 -6.04 4.08 3.33
C VAL A 41 -6.09 5.44 2.64
N ARG A 42 -5.17 5.69 1.67
CA ARG A 42 -5.19 6.92 0.88
C ARG A 42 -6.49 7.05 0.10
N HIS A 43 -6.93 5.97 -0.55
CA HIS A 43 -8.18 5.97 -1.31
C HIS A 43 -9.40 6.22 -0.40
N ALA A 44 -9.49 5.51 0.72
CA ALA A 44 -10.54 5.67 1.71
C ALA A 44 -10.59 7.11 2.25
N ALA A 45 -9.44 7.69 2.59
CA ALA A 45 -9.37 9.08 3.04
C ALA A 45 -9.81 10.08 1.97
N THR A 46 -9.54 9.82 0.68
CA THR A 46 -9.95 10.71 -0.42
C THR A 46 -11.42 10.55 -0.81
N THR A 47 -11.96 9.34 -0.71
CA THR A 47 -13.30 8.99 -1.25
C THR A 47 -14.37 8.97 -0.15
N HIS A 48 -13.99 8.65 1.08
CA HIS A 48 -14.87 8.56 2.24
C HIS A 48 -14.25 9.29 3.45
N PRO A 49 -14.13 10.63 3.40
CA PRO A 49 -13.54 11.40 4.50
C PRO A 49 -14.33 11.27 5.82
N ASP A 50 -15.63 10.95 5.74
CA ASP A 50 -16.51 10.79 6.89
C ASP A 50 -16.41 9.43 7.58
N GLN A 51 -15.66 8.47 7.02
CA GLN A 51 -15.54 7.11 7.56
C GLN A 51 -14.07 6.78 7.86
N PRO A 52 -13.76 6.28 9.07
CA PRO A 52 -12.41 5.82 9.36
C PRO A 52 -12.08 4.59 8.50
N PRO A 53 -10.87 4.52 7.90
CA PRO A 53 -10.45 3.36 7.14
C PRO A 53 -10.42 2.11 8.02
N LEU A 54 -10.84 0.97 7.46
CA LEU A 54 -10.66 -0.35 8.09
C LEU A 54 -9.22 -0.55 8.61
N ASP A 55 -9.11 -1.20 9.77
CA ASP A 55 -7.84 -1.70 10.27
C ASP A 55 -7.20 -2.69 9.28
N LYS A 56 -5.86 -2.74 9.31
CA LYS A 56 -5.06 -3.58 8.44
C LYS A 56 -5.50 -5.05 8.49
N ILE A 57 -5.71 -5.62 9.68
CA ILE A 57 -6.10 -7.03 9.80
C ILE A 57 -7.50 -7.25 9.22
N ALA A 58 -8.43 -6.33 9.48
CA ALA A 58 -9.78 -6.41 8.94
C ALA A 58 -9.79 -6.32 7.40
N PHE A 59 -8.94 -5.47 6.82
CA PHE A 59 -8.72 -5.39 5.37
C PHE A 59 -8.19 -6.71 4.80
N PHE A 60 -7.17 -7.32 5.41
CA PHE A 60 -6.67 -8.64 4.97
C PHE A 60 -7.75 -9.71 5.04
N ARG A 61 -8.48 -9.81 6.16
CA ARG A 61 -9.57 -10.77 6.32
C ARG A 61 -10.68 -10.59 5.29
N LEU A 62 -11.05 -9.34 4.99
CA LEU A 62 -12.04 -9.02 3.95
C LEU A 62 -11.59 -9.52 2.57
N HIS A 63 -10.31 -9.33 2.22
CA HIS A 63 -9.76 -9.79 0.95
C HIS A 63 -9.58 -11.31 0.90
N GLU A 64 -9.17 -11.95 2.00
CA GLU A 64 -9.15 -13.41 2.14
C GLU A 64 -10.56 -14.00 1.95
N GLN A 65 -11.57 -13.41 2.59
CA GLN A 65 -12.96 -13.84 2.44
C GLN A 65 -13.47 -13.64 1.01
N ARG A 66 -13.13 -12.52 0.34
CA ARG A 66 -13.50 -12.32 -1.07
C ARG A 66 -12.89 -13.36 -2.00
N ARG A 67 -11.67 -13.83 -1.69
CA ARG A 67 -10.94 -14.79 -2.53
C ARG A 67 -11.27 -16.25 -2.21
N PHE A 68 -11.46 -16.59 -0.94
CA PHE A 68 -11.55 -17.97 -0.45
C PHE A 68 -12.85 -18.27 0.32
N GLY A 69 -13.60 -17.25 0.75
CA GLY A 69 -14.85 -17.40 1.49
C GLY A 69 -16.05 -17.59 0.56
N GLY A 70 -16.60 -18.80 0.53
CA GLY A 70 -17.79 -19.15 -0.27
C GLY A 70 -19.12 -18.56 0.22
N SER A 71 -19.14 -17.78 1.29
CA SER A 71 -20.35 -17.11 1.79
C SER A 71 -19.99 -15.78 2.46
N GLY A 72 -20.58 -14.69 1.98
CA GLY A 72 -20.47 -13.38 2.62
C GLY A 72 -19.99 -12.29 1.69
N SER A 73 -20.90 -11.83 0.86
CA SER A 73 -20.83 -10.56 0.14
C SER A 73 -20.73 -9.37 1.09
N PHE A 74 -19.57 -9.15 1.74
CA PHE A 74 -19.25 -7.86 2.33
C PHE A 74 -18.81 -6.91 1.22
N LYS A 75 -19.82 -6.36 0.53
CA LYS A 75 -19.70 -5.21 -0.37
C LYS A 75 -19.49 -3.96 0.48
N CYS A 76 -18.25 -3.71 0.89
CA CYS A 76 -17.79 -2.34 1.05
C CYS A 76 -17.10 -1.97 -0.26
N CYS A 77 -17.65 -0.94 -0.92
CA CYS A 77 -17.34 -0.32 -2.21
C CYS A 77 -16.35 -1.06 -3.14
#